data_AF-A0A381VRH4-F1
#
_entry.id   AF-A0A381VRH4-F1
#
_cell.length_a   1.000
_cell.length_b   1.000
_cell.length_c   1.000
_cell.angle_alpha   90.00
_cell.angle_beta   90.00
_cell.angle_gamma   90.00
#
_symmetry.space_group_name_H-M   'P 1'
#
loop_
_entity.id
_entity.type
_entity.pdbx_description
1 polymer ?
#
loop_
_entity_poly.entity_id
_entity_poly.type
_entity_poly.pdbx_seq_one_letter_code
_entity_poly.pdbx_strand_id
1 'polypeptide(L)'
;MSISEQRTSSQSRETTETNISVSLNLDGSGVYSINTGNGMFDHMLAQLSRHGLIDIDLTASGDSHVGWHHIVEDTAIVLGRAFREAVGEGVGIVRMGHCYVPLDEALVLTAVDYSGRGYSVIDSPLTESDLGDLPSDLIRHFMETFS
;
A
#
# COMPACT_ATOMS: atom_id res chain seq x y z
N MET A 1 -25.80 1.02 -21.36
CA MET A 1 -25.17 0.94 -20.02
C MET A 1 -24.07 -0.08 -20.16
N SER A 2 -22.82 0.36 -20.42
CA SER A 2 -21.71 -0.59 -20.48
C SER A 2 -21.50 -1.15 -19.08
N ILE A 3 -21.28 -2.45 -19.00
CA ILE A 3 -20.80 -3.10 -17.79
C ILE A 3 -19.47 -2.40 -17.49
N SER A 4 -19.36 -1.73 -16.34
CA SER A 4 -18.06 -1.25 -15.87
C SER A 4 -17.21 -2.49 -15.71
N GLU A 5 -16.11 -2.60 -16.47
CA GLU A 5 -15.08 -3.59 -16.15
C GLU A 5 -14.68 -3.38 -14.68
N GLN A 6 -14.50 -4.49 -13.95
CA GLN A 6 -14.11 -4.42 -12.53
C GLN A 6 -12.69 -3.84 -12.46
N ARG A 7 -12.47 -2.90 -11.54
CA ARG A 7 -11.15 -2.29 -11.31
C ARG A 7 -10.26 -3.21 -10.49
N THR A 8 -9.74 -4.24 -11.15
CA THR A 8 -8.90 -5.28 -10.55
C THR A 8 -7.53 -5.33 -11.21
N SER A 9 -6.54 -5.85 -10.49
CA SER A 9 -5.21 -6.12 -11.02
C SER A 9 -4.55 -7.22 -10.19
N SER A 10 -3.68 -8.00 -10.85
CA SER A 10 -2.75 -8.92 -10.20
C SER A 10 -1.34 -8.62 -10.70
N GLN A 11 -0.39 -8.44 -9.78
CA GLN A 11 1.01 -8.16 -10.07
C GLN A 11 1.91 -9.07 -9.24
N SER A 12 3.02 -9.51 -9.82
CA SER A 12 4.04 -10.28 -9.12
C SER A 12 5.43 -9.80 -9.49
N ARG A 13 6.37 -9.90 -8.56
CA ARG A 13 7.78 -9.56 -8.78
C ARG A 13 8.67 -10.49 -7.97
N GLU A 14 9.69 -11.02 -8.62
CA GLU A 14 10.72 -11.85 -8.01
C GLU A 14 12.09 -11.24 -8.29
N THR A 15 12.91 -11.16 -7.25
CA THR A 15 14.31 -10.75 -7.30
C THR A 15 15.17 -11.74 -6.52
N THR A 16 16.45 -11.44 -6.39
CA THR A 16 17.35 -12.18 -5.49
C THR A 16 17.03 -11.94 -4.01
N GLU A 17 16.31 -10.87 -3.68
CA GLU A 17 16.03 -10.44 -2.30
C GLU A 17 14.62 -10.83 -1.87
N THR A 18 13.64 -10.73 -2.79
CA THR A 18 12.22 -10.91 -2.46
C THR A 18 11.43 -11.66 -3.53
N ASN A 19 10.28 -12.20 -3.13
CA ASN A 19 9.23 -12.71 -3.99
C ASN A 19 7.88 -12.20 -3.46
N ILE A 20 7.22 -11.37 -4.27
CA ILE A 20 6.01 -10.62 -3.93
C ILE A 20 4.91 -10.94 -4.94
N SER A 21 3.70 -11.18 -4.46
CA SER A 21 2.48 -11.32 -5.26
C SER A 21 1.36 -10.50 -4.63
N VAL A 22 0.65 -9.72 -5.46
CA VAL A 22 -0.49 -8.90 -5.06
C VAL A 22 -1.63 -9.15 -6.04
N SER A 23 -2.84 -9.31 -5.53
CA SER A 23 -4.09 -9.15 -6.29
C SER A 23 -5.00 -8.19 -5.54
N LEU A 24 -5.65 -7.28 -6.25
CA LEU A 24 -6.56 -6.33 -5.62
C LEU A 24 -7.81 -6.05 -6.45
N ASN A 25 -8.86 -5.62 -5.77
CA ASN A 25 -10.09 -5.07 -6.33
C ASN A 25 -10.38 -3.72 -5.66
N LEU A 26 -10.29 -2.63 -6.44
CA LEU A 26 -10.55 -1.27 -5.96
C LEU A 26 -12.03 -1.01 -5.65
N ASP A 27 -12.94 -1.81 -6.21
CA ASP A 27 -14.38 -1.78 -5.96
C ASP A 27 -14.77 -2.94 -5.03
N GLY A 28 -14.02 -3.12 -3.94
CA GLY A 28 -14.15 -4.22 -2.99
C GLY A 28 -15.07 -3.90 -1.81
N SER A 29 -14.87 -4.68 -0.74
CA SER A 29 -15.57 -4.55 0.54
C SER A 29 -14.61 -4.48 1.74
N GLY A 30 -13.31 -4.45 1.48
CA GLY A 30 -12.27 -4.44 2.51
C GLY A 30 -11.93 -5.85 3.03
N VAL A 31 -12.08 -6.87 2.19
CA VAL A 31 -11.64 -8.24 2.48
C VAL A 31 -10.15 -8.36 2.17
N TYR A 32 -9.38 -8.93 3.08
CA TYR A 32 -7.95 -9.08 2.87
C TYR A 32 -7.40 -10.44 3.29
N SER A 33 -6.33 -10.85 2.61
CA SER A 33 -5.44 -11.95 2.94
C SER A 33 -4.02 -11.41 2.76
N ILE A 34 -3.31 -11.13 3.85
CA ILE A 34 -2.01 -10.45 3.81
C ILE A 34 -1.02 -11.26 4.63
N ASN A 35 0.11 -11.58 4.04
CA ASN A 35 1.21 -12.29 4.69
C ASN A 35 2.55 -11.82 4.14
N THR A 36 3.23 -10.94 4.89
CA THR A 36 4.58 -10.45 4.59
C THR A 36 5.65 -11.04 5.50
N GLY A 37 5.22 -11.80 6.52
CA GLY A 37 6.09 -12.28 7.59
C GLY A 37 6.37 -11.25 8.70
N ASN A 38 6.01 -9.98 8.52
CA ASN A 38 6.09 -8.94 9.57
C ASN A 38 4.68 -8.55 10.04
N GLY A 39 4.35 -8.84 11.30
CA GLY A 39 2.99 -8.65 11.82
C GLY A 39 2.52 -7.20 11.87
N MET A 40 3.43 -6.24 12.11
CA MET A 40 3.06 -4.82 12.08
C MET A 40 2.80 -4.35 10.65
N PHE A 41 3.63 -4.77 9.70
CA PHE A 41 3.44 -4.41 8.29
C PHE A 41 2.15 -5.02 7.73
N ASP A 42 1.86 -6.29 8.05
CA ASP A 42 0.59 -6.95 7.73
C ASP A 42 -0.60 -6.15 8.28
N HIS A 43 -0.51 -5.69 9.53
CA HIS A 43 -1.54 -4.87 10.16
C HIS A 43 -1.77 -3.56 9.39
N MET A 44 -0.70 -2.85 9.02
CA MET A 44 -0.82 -1.59 8.29
C MET A 44 -1.44 -1.76 6.90
N LEU A 45 -1.03 -2.79 6.15
CA LEU A 45 -1.61 -3.11 4.84
C LEU A 45 -3.08 -3.54 4.96
N ALA A 46 -3.44 -4.25 6.03
CA ALA A 46 -4.84 -4.60 6.30
C ALA A 46 -5.72 -3.36 6.54
N GLN A 47 -5.19 -2.32 7.20
CA GLN A 47 -5.94 -1.06 7.37
C GLN A 47 -6.22 -0.36 6.03
N LEU A 48 -5.30 -0.43 5.07
CA LEU A 48 -5.52 0.10 3.73
C LEU A 48 -6.70 -0.60 3.04
N SER A 49 -6.78 -1.93 3.11
CA SER A 49 -7.92 -2.70 2.61
C SER A 49 -9.21 -2.31 3.32
N ARG A 50 -9.21 -2.40 4.65
CA ARG A 50 -10.41 -2.24 5.48
C ARG A 50 -11.06 -0.87 5.35
N HIS A 51 -10.26 0.20 5.37
CA HIS A 51 -10.75 1.57 5.33
C HIS A 51 -10.87 2.13 3.91
N GLY A 52 -10.14 1.57 2.95
CA GLY A 52 -10.27 1.90 1.52
C GLY A 52 -11.44 1.21 0.84
N LEU A 53 -12.04 0.18 1.46
CA LEU A 53 -12.99 -0.75 0.81
C LEU A 53 -12.37 -1.41 -0.42
N ILE A 54 -11.09 -1.76 -0.32
CA ILE A 54 -10.32 -2.41 -1.38
C ILE A 54 -10.09 -3.84 -0.93
N ASP A 55 -10.40 -4.83 -1.78
CA ASP A 55 -10.04 -6.21 -1.46
C ASP A 55 -8.58 -6.45 -1.84
N ILE A 56 -7.77 -7.04 -0.96
CA ILE A 56 -6.32 -7.23 -1.15
C ILE A 56 -5.91 -8.66 -0.78
N ASP A 57 -5.34 -9.40 -1.73
CA ASP A 57 -4.59 -10.64 -1.48
C ASP A 57 -3.11 -10.36 -1.74
N LEU A 58 -2.27 -10.51 -0.73
CA LEU A 58 -0.87 -10.13 -0.75
C LEU A 58 0.00 -11.17 -0.04
N THR A 59 0.99 -11.68 -0.75
CA THR A 59 2.06 -12.49 -0.18
C THR A 59 3.40 -11.85 -0.48
N ALA A 60 4.24 -11.77 0.56
CA ALA A 60 5.61 -11.29 0.44
C ALA A 60 6.54 -12.19 1.25
N SER A 61 7.66 -12.54 0.65
CA SER A 61 8.74 -13.30 1.27
C SER A 61 10.07 -12.77 0.78
N GLY A 62 11.12 -12.89 1.59
CA GLY A 62 12.43 -12.38 1.24
C GLY A 62 13.46 -12.57 2.34
N ASP A 63 14.58 -11.87 2.22
CA ASP A 63 15.74 -11.93 3.10
C ASP A 63 15.55 -11.21 4.45
N SER A 64 14.46 -11.50 5.16
CA SER A 64 14.09 -10.86 6.44
C SER A 64 15.16 -10.90 7.54
N HIS A 65 16.11 -11.85 7.45
CA HIS A 65 17.27 -11.93 8.35
C HIS A 65 18.26 -10.77 8.19
N VAL A 66 18.24 -10.05 7.06
CA VAL A 66 19.01 -8.82 6.80
C VAL A 66 18.23 -7.58 7.29
N GLY A 67 16.92 -7.73 7.50
CA GLY A 67 15.98 -6.68 7.91
C GLY A 67 14.75 -6.65 7.01
N TRP A 68 13.88 -5.67 7.25
CA TRP A 68 12.58 -5.57 6.55
C TRP A 68 12.57 -4.65 5.33
N HIS A 69 13.70 -4.01 5.03
CA HIS A 69 13.80 -2.98 3.99
C HIS A 69 13.33 -3.48 2.62
N HIS A 70 13.94 -4.54 2.09
CA HIS A 70 13.62 -5.05 0.75
C HIS A 70 12.16 -5.54 0.66
N ILE A 71 11.67 -6.23 1.69
CA ILE A 71 10.27 -6.69 1.72
C ILE A 71 9.31 -5.50 1.67
N VAL A 72 9.55 -4.46 2.47
CA VAL A 72 8.70 -3.27 2.50
C VAL A 72 8.75 -2.49 1.18
N GLU A 73 9.96 -2.23 0.65
CA GLU A 73 10.17 -1.53 -0.61
C GLU A 73 9.49 -2.27 -1.77
N ASP A 74 9.80 -3.55 -1.94
CA ASP A 74 9.30 -4.32 -3.08
C ASP A 74 7.79 -4.57 -2.99
N THR A 75 7.25 -4.69 -1.77
CA THR A 75 5.80 -4.71 -1.55
C THR A 75 5.16 -3.39 -2.01
N ALA A 76 5.75 -2.25 -1.66
CA ALA A 76 5.27 -0.94 -2.10
C ALA A 76 5.28 -0.81 -3.63
N ILE A 77 6.36 -1.25 -4.29
CA ILE A 77 6.50 -1.24 -5.75
C ILE A 77 5.38 -2.05 -6.41
N VAL A 78 5.18 -3.30 -5.97
CA VAL A 78 4.19 -4.20 -6.59
C VAL A 78 2.77 -3.72 -6.30
N LEU A 79 2.50 -3.25 -5.09
CA LEU A 79 1.19 -2.71 -4.73
C LEU A 79 0.88 -1.43 -5.53
N GLY A 80 1.82 -0.49 -5.65
CA GLY A 80 1.66 0.72 -6.45
C GLY A 80 1.39 0.42 -7.93
N ARG A 81 2.09 -0.57 -8.50
CA ARG A 81 1.81 -1.07 -9.87
C ARG A 81 0.41 -1.64 -10.00
N ALA A 82 -0.03 -2.46 -9.04
CA ALA A 82 -1.35 -3.07 -9.05
C ALA A 82 -2.47 -2.01 -8.94
N PHE A 83 -2.29 -1.00 -8.08
CA PHE A 83 -3.20 0.15 -8.00
C PHE A 83 -3.28 0.89 -9.34
N ARG A 84 -2.12 1.16 -9.96
CA ARG A 84 -2.06 1.87 -11.23
C ARG A 84 -2.81 1.12 -12.33
N GLU A 85 -2.58 -0.17 -12.45
CA GLU A 85 -3.24 -1.02 -13.45
C GLU A 85 -4.75 -1.11 -13.19
N ALA A 86 -5.16 -1.33 -11.94
CA ALA A 86 -6.59 -1.45 -11.60
C ALA A 86 -7.38 -0.16 -11.85
N VAL A 87 -6.77 1.02 -11.72
CA VAL A 87 -7.41 2.29 -12.11
C VAL A 87 -7.49 2.46 -13.63
N GLY A 88 -6.56 1.87 -14.39
CA GLY A 88 -6.46 2.01 -15.83
C GLY A 88 -6.23 3.48 -16.25
N GLU A 89 -6.96 3.93 -17.26
CA GLU A 89 -6.83 5.30 -17.81
C GLU A 89 -7.22 6.41 -16.82
N GLY A 90 -7.90 6.08 -15.71
CA GLY A 90 -8.30 7.05 -14.69
C GLY A 90 -9.30 8.10 -15.20
N VAL A 91 -10.02 7.84 -16.29
CA VAL A 91 -11.04 8.74 -16.81
C VAL A 91 -12.33 8.60 -15.99
N GLY A 92 -12.86 9.71 -15.49
CA GLY A 92 -14.14 9.74 -14.77
C GLY A 92 -14.06 9.44 -13.26
N ILE A 93 -12.85 9.25 -12.70
CA ILE A 93 -12.67 9.13 -11.25
C ILE A 93 -12.71 10.51 -10.57
N VAL A 94 -12.93 10.53 -9.26
CA VAL A 94 -12.87 11.76 -8.42
C VAL A 94 -11.49 12.45 -8.49
N ARG A 95 -10.43 11.67 -8.75
CA ARG A 95 -9.02 12.07 -8.94
C ARG A 95 -8.34 12.65 -7.70
N MET A 96 -8.92 13.66 -7.07
CA MET A 96 -8.37 14.33 -5.90
C MET A 96 -9.21 14.04 -4.66
N GLY A 97 -8.59 13.51 -3.62
CA GLY A 97 -9.26 13.15 -2.37
C GLY A 97 -8.43 13.53 -1.16
N HIS A 98 -9.09 13.73 -0.02
CA HIS A 98 -8.40 13.90 1.26
C HIS A 98 -9.23 13.29 2.39
N CYS A 99 -8.56 12.95 3.49
CA CYS A 99 -9.19 12.41 4.68
C CYS A 99 -8.42 12.83 5.93
N TYR A 100 -9.15 13.08 7.02
CA TYR A 100 -8.60 13.20 8.37
C TYR A 100 -8.92 11.91 9.13
N VAL A 101 -7.91 11.26 9.69
CA VAL A 101 -8.07 10.02 10.44
C VAL A 101 -7.49 10.21 11.85
N PRO A 102 -8.33 10.23 12.90
CA PRO A 102 -7.86 10.22 14.29
C PRO A 102 -7.65 8.80 14.80
N LEU A 103 -6.66 8.62 15.68
CA LEU A 103 -6.48 7.43 16.52
C LEU A 103 -5.90 7.88 17.86
N ASP A 104 -6.70 7.78 18.92
CA ASP A 104 -6.40 8.36 20.23
C ASP A 104 -5.98 9.85 20.14
N GLU A 105 -4.79 10.23 20.61
CA GLU A 105 -4.28 11.61 20.51
C GLU A 105 -3.71 11.96 19.13
N ALA A 106 -3.49 10.97 18.26
CA ALA A 106 -2.91 11.17 16.94
C ALA A 106 -3.97 11.61 15.92
N LEU A 107 -3.59 12.51 15.02
CA LEU A 107 -4.39 12.96 13.88
C LEU A 107 -3.54 13.00 12.62
N VAL A 108 -3.99 12.33 11.58
CA VAL A 108 -3.33 12.33 10.26
C VAL A 108 -4.24 12.96 9.22
N LEU A 109 -3.69 13.86 8.41
CA LEU A 109 -4.28 14.33 7.16
C LEU A 109 -3.57 13.65 6.00
N THR A 110 -4.32 12.97 5.14
CA THR A 110 -3.82 12.44 3.87
C THR A 110 -4.53 13.14 2.72
N ALA A 111 -3.78 13.58 1.72
CA ALA A 111 -4.30 14.14 0.47
C ALA A 111 -3.66 13.42 -0.73
N VAL A 112 -4.46 13.03 -1.72
CA VAL A 112 -4.04 12.28 -2.90
C VAL A 112 -4.53 13.00 -4.16
N ASP A 113 -3.64 13.20 -5.14
CA ASP A 113 -3.98 13.51 -6.54
C ASP A 113 -3.52 12.34 -7.41
N TYR A 114 -4.47 11.58 -7.97
CA TYR A 114 -4.17 10.52 -8.94
C TYR A 114 -3.76 11.16 -10.27
N SER A 115 -2.52 11.65 -10.32
CA SER A 115 -2.07 12.66 -11.27
C SER A 115 -1.21 12.13 -12.41
N GLY A 116 -0.77 10.88 -12.31
CA GLY A 116 0.23 10.28 -13.20
C GLY A 116 1.68 10.75 -12.96
N ARG A 117 1.92 11.62 -11.97
CA ARG A 117 3.26 12.09 -11.57
C ARG A 117 3.60 11.53 -10.19
N GLY A 118 4.61 10.66 -10.11
CA GLY A 118 5.10 10.10 -8.85
C GLY A 118 5.68 11.21 -7.98
N TYR A 119 5.05 11.47 -6.84
CA TYR A 119 5.44 12.49 -5.88
C TYR A 119 4.75 12.24 -4.54
N SER A 120 5.49 12.39 -3.46
CA SER A 120 4.99 12.26 -2.09
C SER A 120 5.66 13.27 -1.17
N VAL A 121 4.91 13.68 -0.15
CA VAL A 121 5.41 14.50 0.95
C VAL A 121 4.89 13.88 2.23
N ILE A 122 5.79 13.36 3.05
CA ILE A 122 5.46 12.74 4.32
C ILE A 122 5.94 13.66 5.44
N ASP A 123 5.03 14.44 6.01
CA ASP A 123 5.32 15.25 7.20
C ASP A 123 4.85 14.48 8.43
N SER A 124 5.81 13.88 9.13
CA SER A 124 5.55 13.03 10.30
C SER A 124 6.71 13.14 11.28
N PRO A 125 6.42 13.29 12.58
CA PRO A 125 7.44 13.33 13.63
C PRO A 125 7.97 11.92 13.98
N LEU A 126 7.43 10.86 13.36
CA LEU A 126 7.95 9.50 13.56
C LEU A 126 9.37 9.42 13.02
N THR A 127 10.34 9.31 13.93
CA THR A 127 11.75 9.14 13.63
C THR A 127 12.29 7.95 14.43
N GLU A 128 12.97 7.02 13.78
CA GLU A 128 13.77 5.95 14.40
C GLU A 128 13.04 5.14 15.50
N SER A 129 11.72 5.02 15.42
CA SER A 129 10.92 4.29 16.40
C SER A 129 10.69 2.86 15.93
N ASP A 130 10.79 1.90 16.84
CA ASP A 130 10.41 0.51 16.55
C ASP A 130 8.90 0.32 16.80
N LEU A 131 8.19 -0.13 15.76
CA LEU A 131 6.75 -0.37 15.78
C LEU A 131 6.43 -1.86 15.92
N GLY A 132 7.23 -2.58 16.69
CA GLY A 132 7.06 -4.03 16.86
C GLY A 132 7.74 -4.80 15.74
N ASP A 133 9.07 -4.67 15.68
CA ASP A 133 9.95 -5.24 14.65
C ASP A 133 9.78 -4.57 13.27
N LEU A 134 9.22 -3.36 13.23
CA LEU A 134 9.13 -2.56 12.00
C LEU A 134 9.67 -1.16 12.29
N PRO A 135 10.89 -0.83 11.81
CA PRO A 135 11.42 0.52 11.94
C PRO A 135 10.51 1.55 11.27
N SER A 136 10.16 2.63 11.97
CA SER A 136 9.19 3.64 11.51
C SER A 136 9.59 4.32 10.21
N ASP A 137 10.89 4.41 9.92
CA ASP A 137 11.40 5.01 8.68
C ASP A 137 11.00 4.20 7.44
N LEU A 138 10.74 2.89 7.61
CA LEU A 138 10.24 2.06 6.52
C LEU A 138 8.80 2.41 6.14
N ILE A 139 8.01 3.02 7.03
CA ILE A 139 6.68 3.53 6.68
C ILE A 139 6.80 4.70 5.71
N ARG A 140 7.71 5.63 6.01
CA ARG A 140 8.01 6.76 5.10
C ARG A 140 8.48 6.23 3.75
N HIS A 141 9.43 5.30 3.78
CA HIS A 141 9.97 4.69 2.56
C HIS A 141 8.89 3.96 1.76
N PHE A 142 8.01 3.20 2.41
CA PHE A 142 6.86 2.56 1.76
C PHE A 142 5.98 3.58 1.04
N MET A 143 5.61 4.68 1.71
CA MET A 143 4.73 5.69 1.11
C MET A 143 5.38 6.40 -0.07
N GLU A 144 6.69 6.65 0.00
CA GLU A 144 7.46 7.25 -1.10
C GLU A 144 7.56 6.32 -2.30
N THR A 145 7.80 5.03 -2.06
CA THR A 145 7.92 4.01 -3.11
C THR A 145 6.56 3.62 -3.72
N PHE A 146 5.48 3.69 -2.94
CA PHE A 146 4.11 3.40 -3.40
C PHE A 146 3.56 4.46 -4.37
N SER A 147 3.93 5.73 -4.18
CA SER A 147 3.42 6.90 -4.92
C SER A 147 4.03 7.10 -6.31
#